data_AF-A0A7X5KQ98-F1
#
_entry.id   AF-A0A7X5KQ98-F1
#
_cell.length_a   1.000
_cell.length_b   1.000
_cell.length_c   1.000
_cell.angle_alpha   90.00
_cell.angle_beta   90.00
_cell.angle_gamma   90.00
#
_symmetry.space_group_name_H-M   'P 1'
#
loop_
_entity.id
_entity.type
_entity.pdbx_description
1 polymer ?
#
loop_
_entity_poly.entity_id
_entity_poly.type
_entity_poly.pdbx_seq_one_letter_code
_entity_poly.pdbx_strand_id
1 'polypeptide(L)' 'MIYSPIPTDVVFFDNTQIRQRHIKMYNNVTLEIVDGIVERIISTNPQDYLKYHNLLGSKNI' A
#
# COMPACT_ATOMS: atom_id res chain seq x y z
N MET A 1 40.59 28.06 25.48
CA MET A 1 39.76 26.84 25.37
C MET A 1 38.59 27.20 24.46
N ILE A 2 38.55 26.66 23.24
CA ILE A 2 37.47 26.91 22.29
C ILE A 2 36.50 25.75 22.43
N TYR A 3 35.31 26.00 22.97
CA TYR A 3 34.22 25.03 22.94
C TYR A 3 33.66 25.04 21.51
N SER A 4 33.95 23.99 20.75
CA SER A 4 33.26 23.72 19.49
C SER A 4 32.06 22.83 19.80
N PRO A 5 30.81 23.32 19.65
CA PRO A 5 29.64 22.47 19.82
C PRO A 5 29.53 21.56 18.58
N ILE A 6 29.75 20.27 18.76
CA ILE A 6 29.44 19.26 17.74
C ILE A 6 27.91 19.23 17.61
N PRO A 7 27.31 19.55 16.46
CA PRO A 7 25.86 19.44 16.32
C PRO A 7 25.49 17.96 16.18
N THR A 8 24.90 17.44 17.25
CA THR A 8 23.62 16.70 17.31
C THR A 8 23.25 15.83 16.11
N ASP A 9 23.20 14.52 16.37
CA ASP A 9 22.34 13.49 15.75
C ASP A 9 21.90 13.75 14.30
N VAL A 10 22.65 13.18 13.37
CA VAL A 10 22.26 13.11 11.95
C VAL A 10 21.10 12.12 11.82
N VAL A 11 19.90 12.63 11.62
CA VAL A 11 18.73 11.81 11.24
C VAL A 11 18.80 11.55 9.74
N PHE A 12 19.07 10.29 9.37
CA PHE A 12 18.96 9.85 7.98
C PHE A 12 17.48 9.57 7.68
N PHE A 13 16.91 10.32 6.74
CA PHE A 13 15.60 10.01 6.19
C PHE A 13 15.79 9.08 4.99
N ASP A 14 15.28 7.86 5.10
CA ASP A 14 15.13 6.98 3.95
C ASP A 14 14.10 7.61 2.99
N ASN A 15 14.51 7.86 1.75
CA ASN A 15 13.66 8.43 0.71
C ASN A 15 12.92 7.35 -0.10
N THR A 16 13.03 6.08 0.30
CA THR A 16 12.24 5.00 -0.28
C THR A 16 10.76 5.31 -0.07
N GLN A 17 10.02 5.41 -1.19
CA GLN A 17 8.59 5.70 -1.15
C GLN A 17 7.86 4.57 -0.41
N ILE A 18 7.31 4.85 0.75
CA ILE A 18 6.46 3.92 1.49
C ILE A 18 5.19 3.71 0.66
N ARG A 19 5.04 2.53 0.05
CA ARG A 19 3.84 2.18 -0.69
C ARG A 19 2.67 2.02 0.29
N GLN A 20 1.56 2.69 0.03
CA GLN A 20 0.41 2.65 0.94
C GLN A 20 -0.47 1.46 0.58
N ARG A 21 -0.45 0.43 1.43
CA ARG A 21 -1.29 -0.76 1.28
C ARG A 21 -2.59 -0.59 2.05
N HIS A 22 -3.71 -0.76 1.36
CA HIS A 22 -5.05 -0.81 1.93
C HIS A 22 -5.69 -2.16 1.62
N ILE A 23 -6.48 -2.65 2.56
CA ILE A 23 -7.26 -3.87 2.40
C ILE A 23 -8.73 -3.47 2.49
N LYS A 24 -9.51 -3.81 1.46
CA LYS A 24 -10.95 -3.52 1.40
C LYS A 24 -11.71 -4.80 1.17
N MET A 25 -12.74 -5.06 1.96
CA MET A 25 -13.53 -6.29 1.88
C MET A 25 -14.95 -5.97 1.42
N TYR A 26 -15.44 -6.73 0.43
CA TYR A 26 -16.78 -6.60 -0.13
C TYR A 26 -17.46 -7.96 -0.21
N ASN A 27 -18.51 -8.15 0.61
CA ASN A 27 -19.36 -9.34 0.72
C ASN A 27 -18.66 -10.67 1.04
N ASN A 28 -17.55 -11.01 0.38
CA ASN A 28 -16.60 -12.11 0.65
C ASN A 28 -15.30 -11.99 -0.19
N VAL A 29 -15.10 -10.85 -0.84
CA VAL A 29 -13.93 -10.57 -1.69
C VAL A 29 -13.06 -9.56 -1.01
N THR A 30 -11.78 -9.86 -0.91
CA THR A 30 -10.77 -8.95 -0.38
C THR A 30 -9.96 -8.38 -1.53
N LEU A 31 -9.94 -7.04 -1.63
CA LEU A 31 -9.09 -6.29 -2.54
C LEU A 31 -7.89 -5.78 -1.75
N GLU A 32 -6.69 -6.11 -2.22
CA GLU A 32 -5.47 -5.45 -1.77
C GLU A 32 -5.13 -4.34 -2.75
N ILE A 33 -5.04 -3.14 -2.21
CA ILE A 33 -4.87 -1.90 -2.95
C ILE A 33 -3.53 -1.31 -2.54
N VAL A 34 -2.63 -1.12 -3.48
CA VAL A 34 -1.31 -0.53 -3.23
C VAL A 34 -1.21 0.75 -4.04
N ASP A 35 -0.96 1.87 -3.38
CA ASP A 35 -0.89 3.21 -3.99
C ASP A 35 -2.14 3.55 -4.82
N GLY A 36 -3.31 3.13 -4.33
CA GLY A 36 -4.60 3.33 -4.99
C GLY A 36 -4.89 2.36 -6.14
N ILE A 37 -3.99 1.42 -6.46
CA ILE A 37 -4.18 0.40 -7.50
C ILE A 37 -4.56 -0.93 -6.87
N VAL A 38 -5.60 -1.62 -7.37
CA VAL A 38 -5.85 -3.02 -6.97
C VAL A 38 -4.75 -3.91 -7.52
N GLU A 39 -3.89 -4.44 -6.64
CA GLU A 39 -2.85 -5.40 -7.03
C GLU A 39 -3.30 -6.85 -6.86
N ARG A 40 -4.25 -7.11 -5.95
CA ARG A 40 -4.71 -8.48 -5.69
C ARG A 40 -6.19 -8.52 -5.33
N ILE A 41 -6.85 -9.57 -5.82
CA ILE A 41 -8.22 -9.92 -5.47
C ILE A 41 -8.20 -11.34 -4.90
N ILE A 42 -8.72 -11.50 -3.68
CA ILE A 42 -8.79 -12.77 -2.98
C ILE A 42 -10.25 -13.10 -2.74
N SER A 43 -10.69 -14.28 -3.17
CA SER A 43 -12.03 -14.80 -2.95
C SER A 43 -11.96 -16.32 -2.85
N THR A 44 -12.81 -16.90 -2.01
CA THR A 44 -13.00 -18.36 -1.93
C THR A 44 -14.04 -18.85 -2.95
N ASN A 45 -14.82 -17.95 -3.56
CA ASN A 45 -15.81 -18.24 -4.58
C ASN A 45 -15.35 -17.70 -5.95
N PRO A 46 -15.24 -18.56 -6.99
CA PRO A 46 -14.84 -18.14 -8.34
C PRO A 46 -15.74 -17.07 -8.96
N GLN A 47 -17.06 -17.15 -8.76
CA GLN A 47 -18.00 -16.19 -9.36
C GLN A 47 -17.81 -14.78 -8.79
N ASP A 48 -17.56 -14.69 -7.48
CA ASP A 48 -17.27 -13.43 -6.82
C ASP A 48 -15.92 -12.87 -7.28
N TYR A 49 -14.90 -13.71 -7.49
CA TYR A 49 -13.63 -13.28 -8.08
C TYR A 49 -13.84 -12.68 -9.49
N LEU A 50 -14.56 -13.39 -10.36
CA LEU A 50 -14.82 -12.97 -11.74
C LEU A 50 -15.55 -11.62 -11.80
N LYS A 51 -16.49 -11.37 -10.89
CA LYS A 51 -17.22 -10.10 -10.80
C LYS A 51 -16.30 -8.89 -10.58
N TYR A 52 -15.23 -9.05 -9.80
CA TYR A 52 -14.28 -7.98 -9.50
C TYR A 52 -12.98 -8.06 -10.32
N HIS A 53 -12.80 -9.10 -11.15
CA HIS A 53 -11.57 -9.32 -11.92
C HIS A 53 -11.15 -8.10 -12.75
N ASN A 54 -12.11 -7.38 -13.31
CA ASN A 54 -11.86 -6.17 -14.11
C ASN A 54 -11.27 -5.00 -13.30
N LEU A 55 -11.29 -5.08 -11.96
CA LEU A 55 -10.67 -4.08 -11.09
C LEU A 55 -9.17 -4.32 -10.91
N LEU A 56 -8.61 -5.47 -11.28
CA LEU A 56 -7.17 -5.71 -11.21
C LEU A 56 -6.41 -4.67 -12.05
N GLY A 57 -5.47 -3.97 -11.43
CA GLY A 57 -4.74 -2.85 -12.04
C GLY A 57 -5.52 -1.54 -12.13
N SER A 58 -6.79 -1.52 -11.70
CA SER A 58 -7.61 -0.31 -11.68
C SER A 58 -7.23 0.61 -10.53
N LYS A 59 -7.26 1.92 -10.80
CA LYS A 59 -7.22 3.00 -9.80
C LYS A 59 -8.60 3.51 -9.36
N ASN A 60 -9.65 3.08 -10.06
CA ASN A 60 -11.04 3.40 -9.74
C ASN A 60 -11.62 2.25 -8.91
N ILE A 61 -11.81 2.52 -7.61
CA ILE A 61 -12.38 1.62 -6.59
C ILE A 61 -13.46 2.37 -5.82
#